data_AF-A0A357LT05-F1
#
_entry.id   AF-A0A357LT05-F1
#
_cell.length_a   1.000
_cell.length_b   1.000
_cell.length_c   1.000
_cell.angle_alpha   90.00
_cell.angle_beta   90.00
_cell.angle_gamma   90.00
#
_symmetry.space_group_name_H-M   'P 1'
#
loop_
_entity.id
_entity.type
_entity.pdbx_description
1 polymer ?
#
loop_
_entity_poly.entity_id
_entity_poly.type
_entity_poly.pdbx_seq_one_letter_code
_entity_poly.pdbx_strand_id
1 'polypeptide(L)'
;MHVIKCQAVATMSAENTAPYGLVRDAAIVVQEGRISWVGPAKNCPPMFSQAASNDFGDRLVTPSFVDCHTHIISGGNRAQEFEMRLNGASYEDVARAGGGIVSTVSATREASLEALVSDALPRIDAMISEGTSLVEVKSGYGLDVETELKMLRAAKRLAELRSIRIVRTFLGAHAVPPEFASEPNRYIDEVCIPALRAAHSEGLVHAVDGFCEGIAFQPEQISRVFDVAAELGLPVKLHAEQLSNLGGAELAASYGALSADHIEYLDEAGVKAMAKANTSAVILPGAFYTLRETQKPPIDLLRKHSVPMALATDCNPGSSPISSLLLSMNMGCTLFRMTPEEVLAGVTKNAAAALGVSDTGVIEAGKRADLSIWNVNAPAELSYRIGFNPLEKRIFGGDLV
;
A
#
# COMPACT_ATOMS: atom_id res chain seq x y z
N MET A 1 -10.93 -5.92 28.24
CA MET A 1 -9.48 -5.78 28.54
C MET A 1 -8.87 -7.15 28.62
N HIS A 2 -7.75 -7.39 27.95
CA HIS A 2 -7.01 -8.65 28.04
C HIS A 2 -5.50 -8.41 27.84
N VAL A 3 -4.69 -9.36 28.25
CA VAL A 3 -3.22 -9.31 28.17
C VAL A 3 -2.74 -10.36 27.17
N ILE A 4 -1.87 -9.95 26.27
CA ILE A 4 -1.16 -10.84 25.36
C ILE A 4 0.22 -11.08 25.97
N LYS A 5 0.64 -12.32 26.13
CA LYS A 5 2.00 -12.69 26.52
C LYS A 5 2.68 -13.45 25.38
N CYS A 6 3.95 -13.17 25.15
CA CYS A 6 4.72 -13.78 24.06
C CYS A 6 6.23 -13.65 24.30
N GLN A 7 7.01 -14.43 23.58
CA GLN A 7 8.48 -14.41 23.67
C GLN A 7 9.08 -13.09 23.22
N ALA A 8 8.54 -12.47 22.17
CA ALA A 8 9.04 -11.19 21.70
C ALA A 8 7.97 -10.33 21.05
N VAL A 9 8.12 -9.02 21.19
CA VAL A 9 7.35 -8.01 20.46
C VAL A 9 8.31 -7.13 19.68
N ALA A 10 8.18 -7.05 18.36
CA ALA A 10 8.81 -6.01 17.55
C ALA A 10 7.85 -4.82 17.47
N THR A 11 8.08 -3.81 18.32
CA THR A 11 7.13 -2.70 18.45
C THR A 11 7.12 -1.76 17.24
N MET A 12 8.24 -1.71 16.50
CA MET A 12 8.51 -0.70 15.47
C MET A 12 8.46 0.76 15.95
N SER A 13 8.34 0.96 17.27
CA SER A 13 8.29 2.26 17.92
C SER A 13 9.60 3.02 17.80
N ALA A 14 9.53 4.32 17.60
CA ALA A 14 10.70 5.19 17.67
C ALA A 14 11.17 5.44 19.11
N GLU A 15 10.33 5.17 20.12
CA GLU A 15 10.67 5.32 21.54
C GLU A 15 11.64 4.24 22.03
N ASN A 16 11.74 3.11 21.31
CA ASN A 16 12.67 2.04 21.60
C ASN A 16 13.75 1.95 20.52
N THR A 17 14.98 2.30 20.88
CA THR A 17 16.13 2.32 19.96
C THR A 17 16.75 0.94 19.69
N ALA A 18 16.25 -0.14 20.32
CA ALA A 18 16.66 -1.48 19.95
C ALA A 18 16.22 -1.79 18.50
N PRO A 19 16.97 -2.60 17.73
CA PRO A 19 16.52 -3.03 16.40
C PRO A 19 15.09 -3.56 16.43
N TYR A 20 14.26 -3.14 15.48
CA TYR A 20 12.81 -3.42 15.39
C TYR A 20 11.96 -2.90 16.57
N GLY A 21 12.55 -2.14 17.49
CA GLY A 21 11.95 -1.83 18.80
C GLY A 21 11.66 -3.11 19.60
N LEU A 22 12.56 -4.10 19.54
CA LEU A 22 12.34 -5.44 20.10
C LEU A 22 12.26 -5.42 21.63
N VAL A 23 11.23 -6.08 22.17
CA VAL A 23 11.04 -6.35 23.59
C VAL A 23 10.95 -7.86 23.79
N ARG A 24 11.79 -8.42 24.66
CA ARG A 24 11.83 -9.86 25.00
C ARG A 24 10.95 -10.16 26.21
N ASP A 25 10.45 -11.39 26.29
CA ASP A 25 9.56 -11.90 27.33
C ASP A 25 8.45 -10.89 27.62
N ALA A 26 7.69 -10.55 26.59
CA ALA A 26 6.89 -9.34 26.53
C ALA A 26 5.42 -9.58 26.88
N ALA A 27 4.76 -8.50 27.28
CA ALA A 27 3.31 -8.45 27.37
C ALA A 27 2.75 -7.18 26.71
N ILE A 28 1.56 -7.30 26.14
CA ILE A 28 0.77 -6.20 25.57
C ILE A 28 -0.58 -6.19 26.27
N VAL A 29 -0.99 -5.05 26.80
CA VAL A 29 -2.31 -4.90 27.44
C VAL A 29 -3.24 -4.20 26.46
N VAL A 30 -4.35 -4.86 26.12
CA VAL A 30 -5.36 -4.33 25.21
C VAL A 30 -6.63 -3.97 25.99
N GLN A 31 -7.08 -2.74 25.83
CA GLN A 31 -8.31 -2.21 26.41
C GLN A 31 -9.09 -1.45 25.34
N GLU A 32 -10.38 -1.79 25.17
CA GLU A 32 -11.28 -1.09 24.24
C GLU A 32 -10.71 -0.96 22.82
N GLY A 33 -10.12 -2.04 22.32
CA GLY A 33 -9.52 -2.11 20.99
C GLY A 33 -8.21 -1.33 20.82
N ARG A 34 -7.64 -0.80 21.90
CA ARG A 34 -6.39 -0.03 21.91
C ARG A 34 -5.35 -0.69 22.80
N ILE A 35 -4.09 -0.45 22.45
CA ILE A 35 -2.94 -0.80 23.28
C ILE A 35 -2.91 0.21 24.44
N SER A 36 -2.96 -0.29 25.67
CA SER A 36 -2.84 0.52 26.88
C SER A 36 -1.43 0.47 27.47
N TRP A 37 -0.70 -0.62 27.20
CA TRP A 37 0.68 -0.80 27.65
C TRP A 37 1.39 -1.88 26.84
N VAL A 38 2.70 -1.75 26.66
CA VAL A 38 3.59 -2.77 26.10
C VAL A 38 4.94 -2.72 26.80
N GLY A 39 5.54 -3.88 27.08
CA GLY A 39 6.85 -3.95 27.70
C GLY A 39 7.21 -5.38 28.16
N PRO A 40 8.36 -5.56 28.86
CA PRO A 40 8.71 -6.84 29.44
C PRO A 40 7.63 -7.32 30.41
N ALA A 41 7.13 -8.54 30.27
CA ALA A 41 6.02 -9.10 31.02
C ALA A 41 6.20 -9.00 32.54
N LYS A 42 7.43 -9.12 33.04
CA LYS A 42 7.77 -8.93 34.47
C LYS A 42 7.49 -7.52 35.00
N ASN A 43 7.41 -6.53 34.11
CA ASN A 43 7.11 -5.13 34.40
C ASN A 43 5.63 -4.78 34.11
N CYS A 44 4.80 -5.75 33.74
CA CYS A 44 3.38 -5.51 33.46
C CYS A 44 2.71 -4.91 34.70
N PRO A 45 2.00 -3.76 34.59
CA PRO A 45 1.41 -3.09 35.74
C PRO A 45 0.47 -4.02 36.54
N PRO A 46 0.56 -4.06 37.89
CA PRO A 46 -0.23 -4.97 38.72
C PRO A 46 -1.75 -4.85 38.53
N MET A 47 -2.23 -3.66 38.14
CA MET A 47 -3.65 -3.43 37.84
C MET A 47 -4.19 -4.29 36.68
N PHE A 48 -3.31 -4.86 35.85
CA PHE A 48 -3.67 -5.76 34.75
C PHE A 48 -3.47 -7.24 35.09
N SER A 49 -3.00 -7.57 36.31
CA SER A 49 -2.71 -8.95 36.72
C SER A 49 -3.92 -9.89 36.77
N GLN A 50 -5.13 -9.33 36.93
CA GLN A 50 -6.39 -10.10 36.95
C GLN A 50 -7.11 -10.12 35.60
N ALA A 51 -6.59 -9.47 34.56
CA ALA A 51 -7.18 -9.50 33.24
C ALA A 51 -7.04 -10.89 32.62
N ALA A 52 -7.99 -11.27 31.75
CA ALA A 52 -7.86 -12.47 30.93
C ALA A 52 -6.56 -12.39 30.11
N SER A 53 -5.79 -13.48 30.05
CA SER A 53 -4.53 -13.51 29.32
C SER A 53 -4.54 -14.56 28.22
N ASN A 54 -4.08 -14.18 27.03
CA ASN A 54 -3.73 -15.08 25.95
C ASN A 54 -2.20 -15.22 25.92
N ASP A 55 -1.71 -16.42 26.17
CA ASP A 55 -0.29 -16.73 26.12
C ASP A 55 0.05 -17.40 24.80
N PHE A 56 0.89 -16.74 24.00
CA PHE A 56 1.38 -17.26 22.74
C PHE A 56 2.77 -17.88 22.87
N GLY A 57 3.31 -18.08 24.08
CA GLY A 57 4.57 -18.79 24.28
C GLY A 57 5.71 -18.22 23.43
N ASP A 58 6.34 -19.08 22.62
CA ASP A 58 7.54 -18.77 21.82
C ASP A 58 7.30 -17.88 20.59
N ARG A 59 6.13 -17.29 20.44
CA ARG A 59 5.77 -16.50 19.24
C ARG A 59 6.30 -15.07 19.27
N LEU A 60 6.54 -14.54 18.07
CA LEU A 60 6.77 -13.11 17.83
C LEU A 60 5.44 -12.39 17.61
N VAL A 61 5.31 -11.18 18.14
CA VAL A 61 4.21 -10.25 17.82
C VAL A 61 4.75 -9.00 17.15
N THR A 62 4.09 -8.54 16.10
CA THR A 62 4.37 -7.26 15.40
C THR A 62 3.07 -6.44 15.26
N PRO A 63 3.15 -5.14 14.91
CA PRO A 63 1.99 -4.50 14.29
C PRO A 63 1.52 -5.35 13.11
N SER A 64 0.21 -5.44 12.90
CA SER A 64 -0.28 -5.99 11.65
C SER A 64 0.21 -5.17 10.46
N PHE A 65 0.38 -5.82 9.33
CA PHE A 65 0.90 -5.17 8.14
C PHE A 65 -0.09 -4.16 7.56
N VAL A 66 0.47 -3.19 6.87
CA VAL A 66 -0.21 -2.16 6.10
C VAL A 66 0.29 -2.26 4.66
N ASP A 67 -0.63 -2.53 3.72
CA ASP A 67 -0.32 -2.45 2.29
C ASP A 67 -0.76 -1.09 1.76
N CYS A 68 0.19 -0.19 1.54
CA CYS A 68 -0.09 1.23 1.27
C CYS A 68 -0.29 1.57 -0.22
N HIS A 69 -0.24 0.57 -1.11
CA HIS A 69 -0.38 0.79 -2.54
C HIS A 69 -0.95 -0.44 -3.26
N THR A 70 -2.22 -0.40 -3.67
CA THR A 70 -2.84 -1.49 -4.45
C THR A 70 -3.91 -1.01 -5.44
N HIS A 71 -4.16 -1.83 -6.47
CA HIS A 71 -5.24 -1.68 -7.46
C HIS A 71 -6.10 -2.95 -7.49
N ILE A 72 -6.46 -3.45 -6.30
CA ILE A 72 -7.14 -4.75 -6.12
C ILE A 72 -8.51 -4.82 -6.82
N ILE A 73 -9.19 -3.68 -6.98
CA ILE A 73 -10.46 -3.61 -7.69
C ILE A 73 -10.18 -3.45 -9.18
N SER A 74 -10.46 -4.49 -9.96
CA SER A 74 -10.35 -4.48 -11.42
C SER A 74 -11.25 -5.57 -12.01
N GLY A 75 -11.72 -5.38 -13.23
CA GLY A 75 -12.38 -6.43 -14.01
C GLY A 75 -11.40 -7.25 -14.84
N GLY A 76 -11.72 -8.52 -15.06
CA GLY A 76 -10.95 -9.42 -15.91
C GLY A 76 -9.61 -9.85 -15.32
N ASN A 77 -8.75 -10.44 -16.15
CA ASN A 77 -7.38 -10.79 -15.80
C ASN A 77 -6.49 -10.66 -17.05
N ARG A 78 -5.18 -10.48 -16.86
CA ARG A 78 -4.21 -10.32 -17.97
C ARG A 78 -3.29 -11.52 -18.15
N ALA A 79 -3.70 -12.71 -17.71
CA ALA A 79 -2.89 -13.92 -17.83
C ALA A 79 -2.67 -14.31 -19.30
N GLN A 80 -3.67 -14.14 -20.16
CA GLN A 80 -3.55 -14.40 -21.59
C GLN A 80 -2.50 -13.49 -22.25
N GLU A 81 -2.49 -12.21 -21.89
CA GLU A 81 -1.47 -11.27 -22.37
C GLU A 81 -0.07 -11.69 -21.91
N PHE A 82 0.08 -12.10 -20.65
CA PHE A 82 1.34 -12.61 -20.13
C PHE A 82 1.83 -13.85 -20.91
N GLU A 83 0.94 -14.80 -21.18
CA GLU A 83 1.22 -15.98 -22.00
C GLU A 83 1.64 -15.61 -23.44
N MET A 84 0.93 -14.67 -24.07
CA MET A 84 1.26 -14.20 -25.42
C MET A 84 2.66 -13.58 -25.48
N ARG A 85 3.00 -12.71 -24.52
CA ARG A 85 4.32 -12.07 -24.44
C ARG A 85 5.44 -13.13 -24.28
N LEU A 86 5.23 -14.14 -23.44
CA LEU A 86 6.19 -15.22 -23.25
C LEU A 86 6.34 -16.13 -24.49
N ASN A 87 5.30 -16.24 -25.31
CA ASN A 87 5.35 -16.92 -26.60
C ASN A 87 5.92 -16.04 -27.75
N GLY A 88 6.43 -14.85 -27.43
CA GLY A 88 7.13 -13.98 -28.38
C GLY A 88 6.24 -12.99 -29.16
N ALA A 89 4.99 -12.78 -28.73
CA ALA A 89 4.14 -11.75 -29.32
C ALA A 89 4.76 -10.35 -29.14
N SER A 90 4.71 -9.53 -30.18
CA SER A 90 5.15 -8.13 -30.08
C SER A 90 4.17 -7.31 -29.24
N TYR A 91 4.60 -6.13 -28.78
CA TYR A 91 3.69 -5.19 -28.11
C TYR A 91 2.49 -4.84 -28.99
N GLU A 92 2.70 -4.71 -30.31
CA GLU A 92 1.63 -4.42 -31.28
C GLU A 92 0.63 -5.58 -31.38
N ASP A 93 1.11 -6.83 -31.37
CA ASP A 93 0.23 -8.01 -31.40
C ASP A 93 -0.63 -8.11 -30.14
N VAL A 94 -0.04 -7.82 -28.98
CA VAL A 94 -0.76 -7.75 -27.69
C VAL A 94 -1.80 -6.63 -27.69
N ALA A 95 -1.44 -5.43 -28.15
CA ALA A 95 -2.36 -4.31 -28.25
C ALA A 95 -3.51 -4.60 -29.23
N ARG A 96 -3.22 -5.21 -30.38
CA ARG A 96 -4.22 -5.60 -31.39
C ARG A 96 -5.16 -6.68 -30.88
N ALA A 97 -4.69 -7.55 -29.98
CA ALA A 97 -5.52 -8.52 -29.28
C ALA A 97 -6.33 -7.92 -28.12
N GLY A 98 -6.29 -6.59 -27.91
CA GLY A 98 -7.01 -5.91 -26.85
C GLY A 98 -6.36 -6.04 -25.47
N GLY A 99 -5.05 -6.28 -25.41
CA GLY A 99 -4.26 -6.28 -24.18
C GLY A 99 -3.95 -4.87 -23.66
N GLY A 100 -3.10 -4.78 -22.63
CA GLY A 100 -2.75 -3.50 -22.02
C GLY A 100 -3.75 -3.05 -20.94
N ILE A 101 -3.57 -1.83 -20.44
CA ILE A 101 -4.48 -1.22 -19.45
C ILE A 101 -5.92 -1.10 -20.00
N VAL A 102 -6.07 -0.88 -21.31
CA VAL A 102 -7.39 -0.77 -21.98
C VAL A 102 -8.22 -2.04 -21.79
N SER A 103 -7.58 -3.22 -21.79
CA SER A 103 -8.24 -4.50 -21.51
C SER A 103 -8.93 -4.49 -20.14
N THR A 104 -8.18 -4.07 -19.11
CA THR A 104 -8.68 -3.97 -17.74
C THR A 104 -9.73 -2.88 -17.62
N VAL A 105 -9.58 -1.75 -18.31
CA VAL A 105 -10.58 -0.68 -18.31
C VAL A 105 -11.91 -1.17 -18.85
N SER A 106 -11.91 -1.79 -20.03
CA SER A 106 -13.14 -2.34 -20.63
C SER A 106 -13.82 -3.36 -19.71
N ALA A 107 -13.06 -4.33 -19.18
CA ALA A 107 -13.60 -5.34 -18.27
C ALA A 107 -14.13 -4.74 -16.95
N THR A 108 -13.51 -3.68 -16.44
CA THR A 108 -13.96 -2.99 -15.21
C THR A 108 -15.23 -2.16 -15.45
N ARG A 109 -15.33 -1.50 -16.62
CA ARG A 109 -16.54 -0.78 -17.05
C ARG A 109 -17.73 -1.73 -17.15
N GLU A 110 -17.55 -2.91 -17.77
CA GLU A 110 -18.60 -3.92 -17.95
C GLU A 110 -19.02 -4.64 -16.64
N ALA A 111 -18.09 -4.81 -15.70
CA ALA A 111 -18.36 -5.53 -14.45
C ALA A 111 -19.37 -4.79 -13.56
N SER A 112 -20.27 -5.54 -12.92
CA SER A 112 -21.12 -4.99 -11.85
C SER A 112 -20.30 -4.75 -10.58
N LEU A 113 -20.82 -3.93 -9.66
CA LEU A 113 -20.20 -3.70 -8.35
C LEU A 113 -19.96 -5.03 -7.61
N GLU A 114 -20.96 -5.90 -7.57
CA GLU A 114 -20.85 -7.20 -6.88
C GLU A 114 -19.86 -8.14 -7.56
N ALA A 115 -19.74 -8.09 -8.90
CA ALA A 115 -18.71 -8.85 -9.61
C ALA A 115 -17.30 -8.37 -9.25
N LEU A 116 -17.08 -7.05 -9.19
CA LEU A 116 -15.81 -6.47 -8.78
C LEU A 116 -15.45 -6.83 -7.33
N VAL A 117 -16.43 -6.80 -6.43
CA VAL A 117 -16.24 -7.22 -5.03
C VAL A 117 -15.89 -8.71 -4.97
N SER A 118 -16.67 -9.56 -5.64
CA SER A 118 -16.45 -11.01 -5.65
C SER A 118 -15.07 -11.39 -6.18
N ASP A 119 -14.60 -10.73 -7.23
CA ASP A 119 -13.29 -10.99 -7.83
C ASP A 119 -12.13 -10.51 -6.94
N ALA A 120 -12.33 -9.42 -6.19
CA ALA A 120 -11.34 -8.87 -5.28
C ALA A 120 -11.19 -9.64 -3.96
N LEU A 121 -12.25 -10.33 -3.50
CA LEU A 121 -12.25 -11.03 -2.21
C LEU A 121 -11.09 -12.03 -2.04
N PRO A 122 -10.76 -12.91 -3.01
CA PRO A 122 -9.62 -13.81 -2.89
C PRO A 122 -8.28 -13.09 -2.66
N ARG A 123 -8.06 -11.93 -3.28
CA ARG A 123 -6.84 -11.13 -3.11
C ARG A 123 -6.78 -10.50 -1.72
N ILE A 124 -7.90 -9.95 -1.24
CA ILE A 124 -8.03 -9.43 0.13
C ILE A 124 -7.83 -10.54 1.16
N ASP A 125 -8.42 -11.71 0.94
CA ASP A 125 -8.30 -12.85 1.85
C ASP A 125 -6.85 -13.36 1.93
N ALA A 126 -6.12 -13.36 0.81
CA ALA A 126 -4.69 -13.66 0.79
C ALA A 126 -3.89 -12.65 1.62
N MET A 127 -4.13 -11.35 1.45
CA MET A 127 -3.45 -10.30 2.22
C MET A 127 -3.76 -10.41 3.73
N ILE A 128 -5.02 -10.63 4.09
CA ILE A 128 -5.43 -10.86 5.50
C ILE A 128 -4.73 -12.08 6.08
N SER A 129 -4.60 -13.15 5.30
CA SER A 129 -3.92 -14.37 5.73
C SER A 129 -2.43 -14.14 6.02
N GLU A 130 -1.82 -13.11 5.43
CA GLU A 130 -0.44 -12.68 5.71
C GLU A 130 -0.37 -11.56 6.75
N GLY A 131 -1.43 -11.33 7.52
CA GLY A 131 -1.42 -10.43 8.66
C GLY A 131 -1.66 -8.96 8.30
N THR A 132 -2.13 -8.66 7.09
CA THR A 132 -2.55 -7.30 6.71
C THR A 132 -3.84 -6.91 7.45
N SER A 133 -3.83 -5.72 8.04
CA SER A 133 -4.99 -5.13 8.75
C SER A 133 -5.52 -3.86 8.10
N LEU A 134 -4.71 -3.23 7.26
CA LEU A 134 -5.01 -1.98 6.57
C LEU A 134 -4.48 -2.11 5.13
N VAL A 135 -5.33 -1.84 4.17
CA VAL A 135 -4.95 -1.80 2.75
C VAL A 135 -5.44 -0.52 2.12
N GLU A 136 -4.61 0.07 1.28
CA GLU A 136 -5.03 1.12 0.37
C GLU A 136 -5.51 0.52 -0.95
N VAL A 137 -6.65 0.98 -1.44
CA VAL A 137 -7.25 0.54 -2.70
C VAL A 137 -7.51 1.76 -3.56
N LYS A 138 -6.89 1.76 -4.75
CA LYS A 138 -7.03 2.80 -5.76
C LYS A 138 -8.16 2.48 -6.73
N SER A 139 -8.76 3.53 -7.30
CA SER A 139 -9.57 3.42 -8.51
C SER A 139 -8.66 3.44 -9.77
N GLY A 140 -9.07 4.01 -10.90
CA GLY A 140 -8.19 4.21 -12.05
C GLY A 140 -8.28 3.18 -13.17
N TYR A 141 -9.17 2.19 -13.07
CA TYR A 141 -9.55 1.32 -14.18
C TYR A 141 -10.95 1.63 -14.72
N GLY A 142 -11.55 2.75 -14.31
CA GLY A 142 -12.79 3.24 -14.91
C GLY A 142 -12.53 4.22 -16.04
N LEU A 143 -11.72 5.24 -15.76
CA LEU A 143 -11.47 6.37 -16.66
C LEU A 143 -12.76 7.04 -17.18
N ASP A 144 -13.83 6.92 -16.39
CA ASP A 144 -15.12 7.58 -16.54
C ASP A 144 -15.71 7.79 -15.13
N VAL A 145 -16.63 8.74 -14.98
CA VAL A 145 -17.17 9.12 -13.67
C VAL A 145 -17.84 7.93 -12.98
N GLU A 146 -18.71 7.20 -13.68
CA GLU A 146 -19.55 6.17 -13.07
C GLU A 146 -18.72 4.99 -12.58
N THR A 147 -17.74 4.57 -13.37
CA THR A 147 -16.88 3.41 -13.07
C THR A 147 -15.85 3.74 -12.01
N GLU A 148 -15.24 4.92 -12.01
CA GLU A 148 -14.35 5.35 -10.92
C GLU A 148 -15.09 5.33 -9.56
N LEU A 149 -16.30 5.87 -9.52
CA LEU A 149 -17.15 5.84 -8.32
C LEU A 149 -17.56 4.39 -7.95
N LYS A 150 -17.91 3.55 -8.93
CA LYS A 150 -18.23 2.13 -8.73
C LYS A 150 -17.07 1.37 -8.08
N MET A 151 -15.84 1.62 -8.51
CA MET A 151 -14.64 1.00 -7.93
C MET A 151 -14.45 1.41 -6.46
N LEU A 152 -14.60 2.71 -6.14
CA LEU A 152 -14.46 3.20 -4.77
C LEU A 152 -15.58 2.67 -3.85
N ARG A 153 -16.79 2.48 -4.38
CA ARG A 153 -17.90 1.82 -3.65
C ARG A 153 -17.62 0.32 -3.44
N ALA A 154 -17.04 -0.37 -4.41
CA ALA A 154 -16.60 -1.77 -4.25
C ALA A 154 -15.51 -1.88 -3.17
N ALA A 155 -14.53 -0.97 -3.17
CA ALA A 155 -13.50 -0.89 -2.12
C ALA A 155 -14.12 -0.67 -0.74
N LYS A 156 -15.11 0.22 -0.60
CA LYS A 156 -15.86 0.40 0.66
C LYS A 156 -16.56 -0.90 1.08
N ARG A 157 -17.19 -1.61 0.14
CA ARG A 157 -17.92 -2.86 0.40
C ARG A 157 -17.01 -3.97 0.93
N LEU A 158 -15.77 -4.05 0.49
CA LEU A 158 -14.80 -5.04 1.00
C LEU A 158 -14.56 -4.89 2.51
N ALA A 159 -14.47 -3.66 3.03
CA ALA A 159 -14.30 -3.39 4.46
C ALA A 159 -15.52 -3.79 5.31
N GLU A 160 -16.70 -3.88 4.69
CA GLU A 160 -17.92 -4.37 5.35
C GLU A 160 -17.98 -5.91 5.40
N LEU A 161 -17.26 -6.58 4.49
CA LEU A 161 -17.30 -8.03 4.31
C LEU A 161 -16.15 -8.76 5.00
N ARG A 162 -15.10 -8.05 5.40
CA ARG A 162 -13.89 -8.62 6.02
C ARG A 162 -13.40 -7.74 7.16
N SER A 163 -12.75 -8.36 8.14
CA SER A 163 -12.10 -7.67 9.26
C SER A 163 -10.80 -7.00 8.80
N ILE A 164 -10.91 -5.96 7.96
CA ILE A 164 -9.81 -5.19 7.39
C ILE A 164 -10.22 -3.72 7.27
N ARG A 165 -9.28 -2.80 7.43
CA ARG A 165 -9.47 -1.38 7.15
C ARG A 165 -9.08 -1.07 5.71
N ILE A 166 -9.83 -0.19 5.06
CA ILE A 166 -9.55 0.24 3.68
C ILE A 166 -9.41 1.75 3.60
N VAL A 167 -8.26 2.21 3.11
CA VAL A 167 -8.05 3.57 2.59
C VAL A 167 -8.37 3.56 1.10
N ARG A 168 -9.02 4.61 0.61
CA ARG A 168 -9.58 4.67 -0.74
C ARG A 168 -8.95 5.87 -1.41
N THR A 169 -8.34 5.63 -2.55
CA THR A 169 -7.58 6.64 -3.28
C THR A 169 -8.18 6.81 -4.66
N PHE A 170 -8.54 8.03 -5.03
CA PHE A 170 -8.99 8.33 -6.37
C PHE A 170 -7.80 8.41 -7.31
N LEU A 171 -7.80 7.60 -8.36
CA LEU A 171 -6.75 7.56 -9.40
C LEU A 171 -7.38 7.74 -10.79
N GLY A 172 -8.29 8.72 -10.97
CA GLY A 172 -8.85 9.01 -12.29
C GLY A 172 -7.79 9.39 -13.33
N ALA A 173 -6.67 9.97 -12.90
CA ALA A 173 -5.52 10.27 -13.74
C ALA A 173 -4.54 9.08 -13.86
N HIS A 174 -5.05 7.86 -14.09
CA HIS A 174 -4.22 6.66 -14.28
C HIS A 174 -3.67 6.54 -15.70
N ALA A 175 -4.53 6.81 -16.69
CA ALA A 175 -4.18 6.78 -18.11
C ALA A 175 -5.16 7.66 -18.88
N VAL A 176 -4.81 7.98 -20.12
CA VAL A 176 -5.72 8.66 -21.06
C VAL A 176 -6.60 7.59 -21.72
N PRO A 177 -7.93 7.61 -21.54
CA PRO A 177 -8.80 6.64 -22.19
C PRO A 177 -8.80 6.83 -23.72
N PRO A 178 -9.11 5.77 -24.50
CA PRO A 178 -9.01 5.82 -25.97
C PRO A 178 -9.79 6.95 -26.63
N GLU A 179 -10.98 7.28 -26.11
CA GLU A 179 -11.84 8.38 -26.55
C GLU A 179 -11.20 9.78 -26.41
N PHE A 180 -10.15 9.93 -25.62
CA PHE A 180 -9.41 11.19 -25.40
C PHE A 180 -7.92 11.11 -25.80
N ALA A 181 -7.51 10.11 -26.56
CA ALA A 181 -6.08 9.86 -26.87
C ALA A 181 -5.33 11.09 -27.45
N SER A 182 -5.99 11.94 -28.23
CA SER A 182 -5.43 13.18 -28.79
C SER A 182 -5.70 14.43 -27.95
N GLU A 183 -6.50 14.32 -26.88
CA GLU A 183 -6.99 15.45 -26.08
C GLU A 183 -6.88 15.16 -24.56
N PRO A 184 -5.70 14.81 -24.02
CA PRO A 184 -5.56 14.43 -22.61
C PRO A 184 -5.91 15.56 -21.64
N ASN A 185 -5.70 16.82 -22.03
CA ASN A 185 -6.14 17.97 -21.23
C ASN A 185 -7.66 18.03 -21.08
N ARG A 186 -8.38 17.68 -22.15
CA ARG A 186 -9.84 17.66 -22.16
C ARG A 186 -10.37 16.52 -21.30
N TYR A 187 -9.69 15.37 -21.26
CA TYR A 187 -10.00 14.30 -20.31
C TYR A 187 -9.89 14.77 -18.85
N ILE A 188 -8.80 15.48 -18.51
CA ILE A 188 -8.62 16.03 -17.16
C ILE A 188 -9.80 16.93 -16.76
N ASP A 189 -10.22 17.83 -17.67
CA ASP A 189 -11.27 18.81 -17.42
C ASP A 189 -12.68 18.24 -17.41
N GLU A 190 -13.01 17.38 -18.38
CA GLU A 190 -14.38 16.91 -18.60
C GLU A 190 -14.70 15.62 -17.83
N VAL A 191 -13.68 14.86 -17.40
CA VAL A 191 -13.89 13.54 -16.76
C VAL A 191 -13.17 13.42 -15.43
N CYS A 192 -11.84 13.58 -15.39
CA CYS A 192 -11.05 13.29 -14.18
C CYS A 192 -11.44 14.20 -13.01
N ILE A 193 -11.43 15.53 -13.21
CA ILE A 193 -11.80 16.51 -12.19
C ILE A 193 -13.28 16.38 -11.77
N PRO A 194 -14.24 16.28 -12.71
CA PRO A 194 -15.64 16.01 -12.35
C PRO A 194 -15.84 14.72 -11.54
N ALA A 195 -15.14 13.63 -11.90
CA ALA A 195 -15.18 12.38 -11.15
C ALA A 195 -14.61 12.52 -9.74
N LEU A 196 -13.48 13.23 -9.57
CA LEU A 196 -12.90 13.53 -8.27
C LEU A 196 -13.90 14.29 -7.38
N ARG A 197 -14.50 15.36 -7.89
CA ARG A 197 -15.49 16.16 -7.14
C ARG A 197 -16.71 15.33 -6.75
N ALA A 198 -17.20 14.48 -7.64
CA ALA A 198 -18.31 13.56 -7.34
C ALA A 198 -17.92 12.55 -6.24
N ALA A 199 -16.76 11.91 -6.37
CA ALA A 199 -16.27 10.94 -5.38
C ALA A 199 -16.07 11.56 -3.99
N HIS A 200 -15.57 12.80 -3.92
CA HIS A 200 -15.48 13.57 -2.69
C HIS A 200 -16.86 13.89 -2.10
N SER A 201 -17.81 14.34 -2.92
CA SER A 201 -19.16 14.67 -2.47
C SER A 201 -19.90 13.48 -1.85
N GLU A 202 -19.56 12.25 -2.27
CA GLU A 202 -20.12 11.00 -1.73
C GLU A 202 -19.32 10.43 -0.54
N GLY A 203 -18.24 11.08 -0.10
CA GLY A 203 -17.37 10.57 0.98
C GLY A 203 -16.66 9.26 0.61
N LEU A 204 -16.34 9.08 -0.68
CA LEU A 204 -15.73 7.86 -1.20
C LEU A 204 -14.20 7.87 -1.14
N VAL A 205 -13.57 9.02 -0.99
CA VAL A 205 -12.12 9.21 -1.15
C VAL A 205 -11.47 9.68 0.13
N HIS A 206 -10.27 9.17 0.39
CA HIS A 206 -9.39 9.59 1.48
C HIS A 206 -8.12 10.28 0.96
N ALA A 207 -7.72 10.02 -0.28
CA ALA A 207 -6.59 10.64 -0.95
C ALA A 207 -6.81 10.71 -2.47
N VAL A 208 -6.00 11.51 -3.16
CA VAL A 208 -5.96 11.66 -4.62
C VAL A 208 -4.59 11.24 -5.14
N ASP A 209 -4.57 10.54 -6.27
CA ASP A 209 -3.38 10.00 -6.91
C ASP A 209 -3.38 10.30 -8.42
N GLY A 210 -2.25 10.07 -9.07
CA GLY A 210 -2.06 10.24 -10.49
C GLY A 210 -0.88 9.45 -11.02
N PHE A 211 -0.86 9.19 -12.32
CA PHE A 211 0.29 8.61 -13.00
C PHE A 211 1.05 9.66 -13.80
N CYS A 212 2.13 10.17 -13.20
CA CYS A 212 3.01 11.17 -13.80
C CYS A 212 4.12 10.47 -14.59
N GLU A 213 3.89 10.25 -15.89
CA GLU A 213 4.79 9.51 -16.76
C GLU A 213 4.56 9.88 -18.23
N GLY A 214 5.58 9.70 -19.06
CA GLY A 214 5.54 10.03 -20.49
C GLY A 214 4.46 9.28 -21.28
N ILE A 215 4.00 8.14 -20.76
CA ILE A 215 2.92 7.33 -21.34
C ILE A 215 1.53 7.63 -20.74
N ALA A 216 1.44 8.54 -19.77
CA ALA A 216 0.22 8.88 -19.05
C ALA A 216 0.01 10.41 -19.02
N PHE A 217 0.35 11.07 -17.90
CA PHE A 217 0.16 12.51 -17.74
C PHE A 217 1.48 13.23 -17.44
N GLN A 218 1.61 14.43 -17.97
CA GLN A 218 2.72 15.35 -17.68
C GLN A 218 2.54 16.04 -16.31
N PRO A 219 3.62 16.53 -15.68
CA PRO A 219 3.54 17.24 -14.40
C PRO A 219 2.50 18.37 -14.37
N GLU A 220 2.37 19.14 -15.45
CA GLU A 220 1.40 20.26 -15.55
C GLU A 220 -0.05 19.79 -15.62
N GLN A 221 -0.29 18.54 -16.01
CA GLN A 221 -1.63 17.95 -16.02
C GLN A 221 -1.99 17.40 -14.64
N ILE A 222 -1.02 16.77 -13.97
CA ILE A 222 -1.15 16.27 -12.60
C ILE A 222 -1.36 17.42 -11.62
N SER A 223 -0.63 18.54 -11.76
CA SER A 223 -0.78 19.70 -10.88
C SER A 223 -2.22 20.21 -10.84
N ARG A 224 -2.93 20.22 -11.98
CA ARG A 224 -4.34 20.61 -12.05
C ARG A 224 -5.27 19.72 -11.22
N VAL A 225 -4.97 18.41 -11.16
CA VAL A 225 -5.72 17.47 -10.32
C VAL A 225 -5.38 17.70 -8.84
N PHE A 226 -4.12 17.97 -8.53
CA PHE A 226 -3.67 18.27 -7.16
C PHE A 226 -4.18 19.62 -6.64
N ASP A 227 -4.32 20.64 -7.49
CA ASP A 227 -4.98 21.90 -7.15
C ASP A 227 -6.41 21.65 -6.67
N VAL A 228 -7.17 20.80 -7.39
CA VAL A 228 -8.52 20.42 -6.96
C VAL A 228 -8.51 19.56 -5.70
N ALA A 229 -7.54 18.66 -5.52
CA ALA A 229 -7.40 17.91 -4.27
C ALA A 229 -7.18 18.85 -3.07
N ALA A 230 -6.33 19.87 -3.24
CA ALA A 230 -6.07 20.89 -2.23
C ALA A 230 -7.32 21.74 -1.93
N GLU A 231 -8.09 22.15 -2.95
CA GLU A 231 -9.38 22.83 -2.77
C GLU A 231 -10.37 22.00 -1.94
N LEU A 232 -10.36 20.68 -2.11
CA LEU A 232 -11.22 19.73 -1.40
C LEU A 232 -10.66 19.31 -0.04
N GLY A 233 -9.45 19.76 0.34
CA GLY A 233 -8.79 19.36 1.58
C GLY A 233 -8.37 17.89 1.62
N LEU A 234 -8.14 17.28 0.45
CA LEU A 234 -7.70 15.90 0.32
C LEU A 234 -6.17 15.83 0.20
N PRO A 235 -5.49 14.91 0.92
CA PRO A 235 -4.08 14.67 0.71
C PRO A 235 -3.83 14.03 -0.66
N VAL A 236 -2.62 14.26 -1.20
CA VAL A 236 -2.21 13.72 -2.49
C VAL A 236 -1.08 12.69 -2.36
N LYS A 237 -0.95 11.86 -3.38
CA LYS A 237 0.17 10.94 -3.63
C LYS A 237 0.37 10.78 -5.13
N LEU A 238 1.45 10.13 -5.57
CA LEU A 238 1.76 10.06 -6.99
C LEU A 238 2.57 8.83 -7.38
N HIS A 239 2.13 8.11 -8.41
CA HIS A 239 3.01 7.25 -9.21
C HIS A 239 3.99 8.15 -9.98
N ALA A 240 5.27 8.10 -9.59
CA ALA A 240 6.30 8.96 -10.13
C ALA A 240 7.58 8.19 -10.41
N GLU A 241 8.24 8.58 -11.49
CA GLU A 241 9.57 8.12 -11.89
C GLU A 241 9.71 6.61 -12.06
N GLN A 242 8.65 5.95 -12.51
CA GLN A 242 8.65 4.50 -12.75
C GLN A 242 9.47 4.13 -13.99
N LEU A 243 9.28 4.84 -15.09
CA LEU A 243 9.86 4.52 -16.40
C LEU A 243 10.80 5.63 -16.91
N SER A 244 10.59 6.88 -16.47
CA SER A 244 11.45 8.01 -16.76
C SER A 244 11.38 9.06 -15.65
N ASN A 245 12.35 9.96 -15.54
CA ASN A 245 12.31 11.04 -14.57
C ASN A 245 11.69 12.31 -15.21
N LEU A 246 10.48 12.67 -14.76
CA LEU A 246 9.77 13.89 -15.20
C LEU A 246 9.68 14.97 -14.11
N GLY A 247 10.26 14.74 -12.93
CA GLY A 247 10.12 15.62 -11.77
C GLY A 247 8.75 15.52 -11.06
N GLY A 248 8.01 14.44 -11.29
CA GLY A 248 6.80 14.10 -10.56
C GLY A 248 7.02 13.97 -9.04
N ALA A 249 8.14 13.42 -8.58
CA ALA A 249 8.44 13.32 -7.15
C ALA A 249 8.68 14.71 -6.52
N GLU A 250 9.33 15.63 -7.24
CA GLU A 250 9.45 17.04 -6.80
C GLU A 250 8.09 17.73 -6.78
N LEU A 251 7.25 17.49 -7.80
CA LEU A 251 5.88 17.97 -7.83
C LEU A 251 5.09 17.46 -6.62
N ALA A 252 5.07 16.15 -6.35
CA ALA A 252 4.39 15.57 -5.19
C ALA A 252 4.88 16.19 -3.88
N ALA A 253 6.19 16.31 -3.69
CA ALA A 253 6.77 16.95 -2.51
C ALA A 253 6.34 18.42 -2.36
N SER A 254 6.18 19.16 -3.46
CA SER A 254 5.73 20.57 -3.42
C SER A 254 4.29 20.74 -2.93
N TYR A 255 3.44 19.72 -3.08
CA TYR A 255 2.08 19.67 -2.53
C TYR A 255 2.00 19.03 -1.14
N GLY A 256 3.15 18.65 -0.55
CA GLY A 256 3.16 17.92 0.72
C GLY A 256 2.53 16.53 0.61
N ALA A 257 2.72 15.86 -0.53
CA ALA A 257 2.18 14.53 -0.78
C ALA A 257 2.56 13.54 0.33
N LEU A 258 1.64 12.61 0.63
CA LEU A 258 1.88 11.52 1.57
C LEU A 258 2.99 10.59 1.06
N SER A 259 2.97 10.29 -0.24
CA SER A 259 3.95 9.43 -0.89
C SER A 259 4.25 9.83 -2.33
N ALA A 260 5.45 9.46 -2.78
CA ALA A 260 5.74 9.21 -4.18
C ALA A 260 6.11 7.73 -4.33
N ASP A 261 5.51 7.09 -5.32
CA ASP A 261 5.45 5.63 -5.48
C ASP A 261 6.20 5.22 -6.76
N HIS A 262 6.77 4.01 -6.81
CA HIS A 262 7.69 3.47 -7.84
C HIS A 262 9.14 3.94 -7.71
N ILE A 263 9.44 5.17 -8.13
CA ILE A 263 10.71 5.90 -7.94
C ILE A 263 11.98 5.24 -8.49
N GLU A 264 11.90 4.36 -9.48
CA GLU A 264 13.07 3.73 -10.13
C GLU A 264 14.06 4.77 -10.70
N TYR A 265 13.55 5.84 -11.33
CA TYR A 265 14.33 6.90 -11.98
C TYR A 265 14.49 8.17 -11.13
N LEU A 266 14.08 8.13 -9.86
CA LEU A 266 14.20 9.26 -8.94
C LEU A 266 15.67 9.72 -8.80
N ASP A 267 15.90 11.02 -8.93
CA ASP A 267 17.23 11.62 -8.77
C ASP A 267 17.45 12.21 -7.36
N GLU A 268 18.67 12.72 -7.11
CA GLU A 268 19.00 13.30 -5.81
C GLU A 268 18.23 14.60 -5.49
N ALA A 269 17.77 15.34 -6.51
CA ALA A 269 16.98 16.56 -6.30
C ALA A 269 15.59 16.18 -5.77
N GLY A 270 14.93 15.22 -6.42
CA GLY A 270 13.67 14.64 -5.97
C GLY A 270 13.77 14.03 -4.57
N VAL A 271 14.82 13.24 -4.28
CA VAL A 271 15.06 12.69 -2.93
C VAL A 271 15.13 13.81 -1.87
N LYS A 272 15.86 14.89 -2.14
CA LYS A 272 15.98 16.03 -1.21
C LYS A 272 14.65 16.77 -1.04
N ALA A 273 13.87 16.91 -2.10
CA ALA A 273 12.53 17.49 -2.04
C ALA A 273 11.60 16.66 -1.16
N MET A 274 11.55 15.34 -1.37
CA MET A 274 10.76 14.40 -0.56
C MET A 274 11.17 14.43 0.90
N ALA A 275 12.47 14.40 1.20
CA ALA A 275 12.99 14.50 2.57
C ALA A 275 12.53 15.78 3.28
N LYS A 276 12.58 16.92 2.58
CA LYS A 276 12.15 18.21 3.11
C LYS A 276 10.64 18.26 3.36
N ALA A 277 9.85 17.65 2.49
CA ALA A 277 8.38 17.62 2.60
C ALA A 277 7.86 16.52 3.53
N ASN A 278 8.73 15.62 4.01
CA ASN A 278 8.36 14.40 4.73
C ASN A 278 7.42 13.48 3.90
N THR A 279 7.60 13.47 2.58
CA THR A 279 6.92 12.57 1.65
C THR A 279 7.59 11.20 1.69
N SER A 280 6.80 10.14 1.87
CA SER A 280 7.33 8.77 1.89
C SER A 280 7.71 8.28 0.49
N ALA A 281 8.78 7.52 0.38
CA ALA A 281 9.14 6.77 -0.82
C ALA A 281 8.49 5.38 -0.75
N VAL A 282 7.52 5.08 -1.61
CA VAL A 282 6.86 3.77 -1.66
C VAL A 282 7.50 2.90 -2.73
N ILE A 283 8.16 1.85 -2.30
CA ILE A 283 8.97 0.95 -3.13
C ILE A 283 8.12 -0.26 -3.53
N LEU A 284 8.08 -0.55 -4.84
CA LEU A 284 7.15 -1.52 -5.44
C LEU A 284 7.90 -2.67 -6.14
N PRO A 285 8.54 -3.58 -5.38
CA PRO A 285 9.43 -4.60 -5.95
C PRO A 285 8.71 -5.60 -6.86
N GLY A 286 7.40 -5.81 -6.65
CA GLY A 286 6.60 -6.72 -7.46
C GLY A 286 6.43 -6.21 -8.90
N ALA A 287 6.28 -4.90 -9.09
CA ALA A 287 6.21 -4.29 -10.42
C ALA A 287 7.55 -4.38 -11.15
N PHE A 288 8.62 -3.97 -10.47
CA PHE A 288 10.00 -4.09 -10.96
C PHE A 288 10.32 -5.52 -11.42
N TYR A 289 9.97 -6.53 -10.63
CA TYR A 289 10.19 -7.94 -10.94
C TYR A 289 9.44 -8.38 -12.22
N THR A 290 8.12 -8.16 -12.25
CA THR A 290 7.26 -8.61 -13.34
C THR A 290 7.61 -7.94 -14.67
N LEU A 291 7.94 -6.65 -14.62
CA LEU A 291 8.34 -5.87 -15.80
C LEU A 291 9.78 -6.15 -16.25
N ARG A 292 10.55 -6.92 -15.47
CA ARG A 292 11.97 -7.22 -15.69
C ARG A 292 12.81 -5.95 -15.83
N GLU A 293 12.46 -4.94 -15.04
CA GLU A 293 13.20 -3.68 -15.00
C GLU A 293 14.62 -3.93 -14.47
N THR A 294 15.55 -3.08 -14.91
CA THR A 294 16.96 -3.10 -14.54
C THR A 294 17.37 -1.86 -13.75
N GLN A 295 16.68 -0.73 -13.96
CA GLN A 295 16.87 0.50 -13.21
C GLN A 295 16.25 0.36 -11.80
N LYS A 296 17.09 0.42 -10.78
CA LYS A 296 16.66 0.27 -9.38
C LYS A 296 16.32 1.62 -8.76
N PRO A 297 15.36 1.67 -7.83
CA PRO A 297 15.12 2.88 -7.05
C PRO A 297 16.37 3.26 -6.23
N PRO A 298 16.60 4.56 -5.96
CA PRO A 298 17.84 5.05 -5.37
C PRO A 298 17.91 4.86 -3.84
N ILE A 299 17.84 3.62 -3.37
CA ILE A 299 17.75 3.26 -1.94
C ILE A 299 18.84 3.95 -1.08
N ASP A 300 20.08 4.00 -1.56
CA ASP A 300 21.18 4.60 -0.81
C ASP A 300 21.05 6.13 -0.68
N LEU A 301 20.45 6.81 -1.66
CA LEU A 301 20.13 8.23 -1.55
C LEU A 301 18.99 8.46 -0.56
N LEU A 302 17.94 7.64 -0.61
CA LEU A 302 16.83 7.71 0.35
C LEU A 302 17.33 7.55 1.79
N ARG A 303 18.20 6.57 2.04
CA ARG A 303 18.88 6.38 3.33
C ARG A 303 19.69 7.60 3.74
N LYS A 304 20.58 8.08 2.85
CA LYS A 304 21.44 9.24 3.08
C LYS A 304 20.64 10.48 3.50
N HIS A 305 19.46 10.67 2.91
CA HIS A 305 18.58 11.81 3.18
C HIS A 305 17.47 11.52 4.19
N SER A 306 17.46 10.33 4.81
CA SER A 306 16.47 9.91 5.80
C SER A 306 15.02 10.01 5.32
N VAL A 307 14.79 9.74 4.02
CA VAL A 307 13.42 9.64 3.47
C VAL A 307 12.76 8.37 4.02
N PRO A 308 11.55 8.45 4.60
CA PRO A 308 10.80 7.27 5.02
C PRO A 308 10.55 6.34 3.82
N MET A 309 10.98 5.08 3.93
CA MET A 309 10.81 4.08 2.87
C MET A 309 9.66 3.13 3.24
N ALA A 310 8.55 3.22 2.52
CA ALA A 310 7.44 2.28 2.59
C ALA A 310 7.61 1.19 1.52
N LEU A 311 6.95 0.05 1.72
CA LEU A 311 6.97 -1.06 0.77
C LEU A 311 5.55 -1.61 0.64
N ALA A 312 5.13 -1.90 -0.59
CA ALA A 312 3.78 -2.36 -0.89
C ALA A 312 3.78 -3.44 -1.98
N THR A 313 2.63 -4.09 -2.17
CA THR A 313 2.50 -5.12 -3.21
C THR A 313 2.38 -4.54 -4.60
N ASP A 314 1.83 -3.33 -4.74
CA ASP A 314 1.29 -2.84 -6.02
C ASP A 314 0.28 -3.82 -6.62
N CYS A 315 -0.50 -4.56 -5.80
CA CYS A 315 -1.36 -5.62 -6.30
C CYS A 315 -2.30 -5.12 -7.41
N ASN A 316 -2.02 -5.51 -8.66
CA ASN A 316 -2.73 -5.06 -9.85
C ASN A 316 -2.66 -6.12 -10.97
N PRO A 317 -3.60 -6.13 -11.92
CA PRO A 317 -3.67 -7.17 -12.93
C PRO A 317 -2.54 -7.14 -13.96
N GLY A 318 -1.81 -6.02 -14.10
CA GLY A 318 -0.88 -5.78 -15.20
C GLY A 318 0.60 -5.89 -14.84
N SER A 319 1.08 -5.05 -13.92
CA SER A 319 2.49 -4.95 -13.55
C SER A 319 2.83 -5.68 -12.27
N SER A 320 1.90 -5.91 -11.33
CA SER A 320 2.19 -6.72 -10.14
C SER A 320 1.01 -7.58 -9.69
N PRO A 321 0.80 -8.75 -10.31
CA PRO A 321 -0.24 -9.68 -9.89
C PRO A 321 0.16 -10.47 -8.62
N ILE A 322 0.63 -9.76 -7.59
CA ILE A 322 1.09 -10.28 -6.30
C ILE A 322 0.17 -9.76 -5.20
N SER A 323 -0.29 -10.63 -4.30
CA SER A 323 -1.11 -10.27 -3.13
C SER A 323 -0.43 -10.68 -1.82
N SER A 324 0.90 -10.61 -1.77
CA SER A 324 1.74 -11.09 -0.66
C SER A 324 2.76 -10.03 -0.23
N LEU A 325 2.57 -9.45 0.95
CA LEU A 325 3.54 -8.51 1.52
C LEU A 325 4.79 -9.22 2.04
N LEU A 326 4.67 -10.48 2.49
CA LEU A 326 5.84 -11.28 2.88
C LEU A 326 6.77 -11.49 1.67
N LEU A 327 6.20 -11.78 0.50
CA LEU A 327 6.95 -11.87 -0.74
C LEU A 327 7.55 -10.53 -1.14
N SER A 328 6.77 -9.44 -1.07
CA SER A 328 7.28 -8.10 -1.39
C SER A 328 8.43 -7.68 -0.45
N MET A 329 8.36 -7.98 0.85
CA MET A 329 9.47 -7.75 1.80
C MET A 329 10.72 -8.53 1.38
N ASN A 330 10.58 -9.81 1.01
CA ASN A 330 11.70 -10.60 0.51
C ASN A 330 12.30 -10.01 -0.77
N MET A 331 11.46 -9.57 -1.71
CA MET A 331 11.91 -8.94 -2.94
C MET A 331 12.61 -7.60 -2.68
N GLY A 332 12.11 -6.78 -1.74
CA GLY A 332 12.79 -5.55 -1.31
C GLY A 332 14.21 -5.81 -0.79
N CYS A 333 14.38 -6.85 0.03
CA CYS A 333 15.70 -7.29 0.48
C CYS A 333 16.58 -7.79 -0.67
N THR A 334 16.03 -8.64 -1.54
CA THR A 334 16.80 -9.37 -2.56
C THR A 334 17.18 -8.49 -3.75
N LEU A 335 16.21 -7.74 -4.28
CA LEU A 335 16.36 -6.92 -5.48
C LEU A 335 17.00 -5.57 -5.15
N PHE A 336 16.61 -4.95 -4.03
CA PHE A 336 16.96 -3.57 -3.70
C PHE A 336 17.90 -3.43 -2.50
N ARG A 337 18.35 -4.54 -1.91
CA ARG A 337 19.30 -4.56 -0.77
C ARG A 337 18.80 -3.77 0.44
N MET A 338 17.47 -3.71 0.63
CA MET A 338 16.89 -3.28 1.89
C MET A 338 17.21 -4.31 2.98
N THR A 339 17.33 -3.86 4.21
CA THR A 339 17.50 -4.75 5.37
C THR A 339 16.14 -5.29 5.81
N PRO A 340 16.09 -6.45 6.48
CA PRO A 340 14.87 -6.96 7.10
C PRO A 340 14.15 -5.96 8.03
N GLU A 341 14.91 -5.11 8.71
CA GLU A 341 14.36 -4.03 9.55
C GLU A 341 13.71 -2.91 8.74
N GLU A 342 14.35 -2.50 7.64
CA GLU A 342 13.80 -1.50 6.72
C GLU A 342 12.52 -1.99 6.05
N VAL A 343 12.46 -3.25 5.60
CA VAL A 343 11.25 -3.77 4.95
C VAL A 343 10.12 -4.02 5.96
N LEU A 344 10.43 -4.43 7.21
CA LEU A 344 9.40 -4.54 8.25
C LEU A 344 8.85 -3.16 8.63
N ALA A 345 9.71 -2.14 8.76
CA ALA A 345 9.28 -0.75 8.89
C ALA A 345 8.46 -0.29 7.68
N GLY A 346 8.87 -0.72 6.49
CA GLY A 346 8.25 -0.42 5.20
C GLY A 346 6.79 -0.85 5.12
N VAL A 347 6.44 -2.02 5.67
CA VAL A 347 5.07 -2.56 5.69
C VAL A 347 4.31 -2.31 6.99
N THR A 348 4.88 -1.50 7.91
CA THR A 348 4.24 -1.14 9.18
C THR A 348 4.19 0.38 9.33
N LYS A 349 5.12 0.98 10.08
CA LYS A 349 5.10 2.42 10.41
C LYS A 349 5.22 3.33 9.19
N ASN A 350 6.06 2.98 8.21
CA ASN A 350 6.25 3.83 7.03
C ASN A 350 5.07 3.69 6.07
N ALA A 351 4.50 2.49 5.89
CA ALA A 351 3.26 2.31 5.14
C ALA A 351 2.06 3.04 5.78
N ALA A 352 1.94 3.03 7.12
CA ALA A 352 0.92 3.80 7.82
C ALA A 352 1.09 5.32 7.57
N ALA A 353 2.34 5.82 7.62
CA ALA A 353 2.67 7.21 7.31
C ALA A 353 2.36 7.59 5.85
N ALA A 354 2.65 6.71 4.88
CA ALA A 354 2.32 6.88 3.46
C ALA A 354 0.80 6.93 3.18
N LEU A 355 -0.03 6.57 4.17
CA LEU A 355 -1.49 6.71 4.13
C LEU A 355 -2.02 7.84 5.00
N GLY A 356 -1.15 8.58 5.71
CA GLY A 356 -1.57 9.59 6.68
C GLY A 356 -2.30 9.00 7.89
N VAL A 357 -2.14 7.70 8.16
CA VAL A 357 -2.81 6.99 9.26
C VAL A 357 -1.86 6.87 10.46
N SER A 358 -2.22 7.51 11.57
CA SER A 358 -1.33 7.62 12.74
C SER A 358 -1.64 6.66 13.89
N ASP A 359 -2.75 5.93 13.81
CA ASP A 359 -3.23 5.06 14.90
C ASP A 359 -2.79 3.59 14.79
N THR A 360 -1.96 3.25 13.79
CA THR A 360 -1.46 1.89 13.52
C THR A 360 -0.01 1.90 13.05
N GLY A 361 0.56 0.74 12.72
CA GLY A 361 1.92 0.57 12.21
C GLY A 361 3.01 0.49 13.29
N VAL A 362 2.65 0.71 14.56
CA VAL A 362 3.52 0.57 15.73
C VAL A 362 2.73 -0.02 16.91
N ILE A 363 3.42 -0.72 17.82
CA ILE A 363 2.84 -1.18 19.08
C ILE A 363 3.24 -0.19 20.16
N GLU A 364 2.36 0.79 20.43
CA GLU A 364 2.55 1.85 21.43
C GLU A 364 1.24 2.14 22.15
N ALA A 365 1.32 2.66 23.37
CA ALA A 365 0.13 3.04 24.13
C ALA A 365 -0.73 4.08 23.38
N GLY A 366 -2.05 3.93 23.43
CA GLY A 366 -3.04 4.75 22.73
C GLY A 366 -3.31 4.33 21.28
N LYS A 367 -2.42 3.56 20.64
CA LYS A 367 -2.61 3.05 19.28
C LYS A 367 -3.64 1.92 19.23
N ARG A 368 -4.20 1.68 18.05
CA ARG A 368 -5.14 0.59 17.81
C ARG A 368 -4.43 -0.76 17.96
N ALA A 369 -5.10 -1.74 18.56
CA ALA A 369 -4.59 -3.09 18.69
C ALA A 369 -4.85 -3.91 17.41
N ASP A 370 -4.14 -3.55 16.34
CA ASP A 370 -4.03 -4.36 15.12
C ASP A 370 -2.66 -5.07 15.14
N LEU A 371 -2.65 -6.35 15.50
CA LEU A 371 -1.44 -7.13 15.81
C LEU A 371 -1.40 -8.45 15.05
N SER A 372 -0.21 -8.85 14.62
CA SER A 372 0.03 -10.16 14.00
C SER A 372 0.92 -11.02 14.89
N ILE A 373 0.50 -12.26 15.11
CA ILE A 373 1.21 -13.27 15.90
C ILE A 373 1.83 -14.28 14.94
N TRP A 374 3.13 -14.47 15.04
CA TRP A 374 3.93 -15.18 14.03
C TRP A 374 4.63 -16.41 14.62
N ASN A 375 4.65 -17.50 13.85
CA ASN A 375 5.44 -18.71 14.11
C ASN A 375 6.91 -18.56 13.68
N VAL A 376 7.60 -17.58 14.24
CA VAL A 376 9.01 -17.30 14.01
C VAL A 376 9.69 -16.88 15.32
N ASN A 377 11.00 -17.10 15.41
CA ASN A 377 11.81 -16.74 16.58
C ASN A 377 12.44 -15.36 16.45
N ALA A 378 12.53 -14.83 15.22
CA ALA A 378 13.08 -13.51 14.94
C ALA A 378 12.32 -12.76 13.84
N PRO A 379 12.18 -11.41 13.92
CA PRO A 379 11.50 -10.62 12.89
C PRO A 379 12.08 -10.77 11.49
N ALA A 380 13.40 -10.98 11.38
CA ALA A 380 14.09 -11.13 10.10
C ALA A 380 13.59 -12.34 9.28
N GLU A 381 13.02 -13.36 9.93
CA GLU A 381 12.46 -14.53 9.25
C GLU A 381 11.28 -14.17 8.33
N LEU A 382 10.57 -13.07 8.60
CA LEU A 382 9.42 -12.59 7.83
C LEU A 382 9.80 -12.14 6.43
N SER A 383 11.01 -11.59 6.24
CA SER A 383 11.54 -11.21 4.91
C SER A 383 12.53 -12.22 4.34
N TYR A 384 12.94 -13.23 5.12
CA TYR A 384 13.95 -14.20 4.69
C TYR A 384 13.35 -15.33 3.85
N ARG A 385 12.23 -15.91 4.30
CA ARG A 385 11.60 -17.03 3.61
C ARG A 385 10.89 -16.56 2.33
N ILE A 386 10.76 -17.46 1.36
CA ILE A 386 10.15 -17.19 0.06
C ILE A 386 8.95 -18.13 -0.09
N GLY A 387 7.76 -17.58 -0.39
CA GLY A 387 6.54 -18.37 -0.58
C GLY A 387 6.08 -19.10 0.69
N PHE A 388 6.30 -18.50 1.86
CA PHE A 388 5.96 -19.10 3.15
C PHE A 388 5.20 -18.09 4.02
N ASN A 389 4.09 -18.52 4.61
CA ASN A 389 3.28 -17.70 5.51
C ASN A 389 3.37 -18.25 6.95
N PRO A 390 4.08 -17.56 7.86
CA PRO A 390 4.20 -17.97 9.26
C PRO A 390 3.12 -17.39 10.18
N LEU A 391 2.06 -16.73 9.67
CA LEU A 391 1.02 -16.16 10.53
C LEU A 391 0.28 -17.26 11.30
N GLU A 392 0.14 -17.08 12.61
CA GLU A 392 -0.60 -17.98 13.49
C GLU A 392 -2.00 -17.46 13.79
N LYS A 393 -2.05 -16.19 14.19
CA LYS A 393 -3.26 -15.47 14.60
C LYS A 393 -3.11 -14.00 14.31
N ARG A 394 -4.25 -13.32 14.18
CA ARG A 394 -4.32 -11.87 14.06
C ARG A 394 -5.24 -11.33 15.13
N ILE A 395 -4.94 -10.13 15.58
CA ILE A 395 -5.81 -9.31 16.42
C ILE A 395 -6.17 -8.09 15.62
N PHE A 396 -7.47 -7.80 15.51
CA PHE A 396 -7.99 -6.68 14.73
C PHE A 396 -8.93 -5.86 15.60
N GLY A 397 -8.58 -4.60 15.83
CA GLY A 397 -9.33 -3.74 16.76
C GLY A 397 -9.40 -4.31 18.17
N GLY A 398 -8.39 -5.09 18.59
CA GLY A 398 -8.33 -5.77 19.87
C GLY A 398 -9.04 -7.11 19.95
N ASP A 399 -9.73 -7.57 18.92
CA ASP A 399 -10.36 -8.90 18.94
C ASP A 399 -9.51 -9.92 18.17
N LEU A 400 -9.41 -11.14 18.69
CA LEU A 400 -8.75 -12.24 18.01
C LEU A 400 -9.61 -12.69 16.82
N VAL A 401 -9.06 -12.63 15.60
CA VAL A 401 -9.78 -12.90 14.34
C VAL A 401 -9.09 -13.95 13.47
#